data_AF-A0A528EQ70-F1
#
_entry.id   AF-A0A528EQ70-F1
#
_cell.length_a   1.000
_cell.length_b   1.000
_cell.length_c   1.000
_cell.angle_alpha   90.00
_cell.angle_beta   90.00
_cell.angle_gamma   90.00
#
_symmetry.space_group_name_H-M   'P 1'
#
loop_
_entity.id
_entity.type
_entity.pdbx_description
1 polymer ?
#
loop_
_entity_poly.entity_id
_entity_poly.type
_entity_poly.pdbx_seq_one_letter_code
_entity_poly.pdbx_strand_id
1 'polypeptide(L)'
;MTALSVLDLSPIVEGSNASQSLANSLALARHAERLGYRRYWLAEHHNMPGIASAATSVVIAHVAGGTRTIRVGAGGIMLPNHSPLVIAEQFGTLNALHPGRIDLGLGRAPGTDMGTARALRRNLEAGADSFPQDVVELMGYFQAAEDGQRIRAVPGEGEQVPIWILGSSLYGAQLAAMLGLPYAFASHFAPAELDHALEIYRSRFQPSKQLDKPYVMLGLNVFAAPSDAEARLLFTSLQQAFVNLRTGRPGRLPPPVEGYERDLDPMAKTMLGQALS
;
A
#
# COMPACT_ATOMS: atom_id res chain seq x y z
N MET A 1 10.38 -21.63 -2.15
CA MET A 1 9.21 -21.22 -1.34
C MET A 1 8.83 -19.80 -1.71
N THR A 2 7.54 -19.47 -1.72
CA THR A 2 7.04 -18.11 -1.95
C THR A 2 7.44 -17.21 -0.79
N ALA A 3 7.93 -16.00 -1.10
CA ALA A 3 8.31 -15.03 -0.08
C ALA A 3 7.07 -14.43 0.59
N LEU A 4 7.04 -14.42 1.92
CA LEU A 4 5.98 -13.77 2.69
C LEU A 4 6.35 -12.33 3.05
N SER A 5 5.34 -11.47 3.08
CA SER A 5 5.46 -10.01 3.25
C SER A 5 4.30 -9.50 4.11
N VAL A 6 4.46 -8.34 4.73
CA VAL A 6 3.39 -7.68 5.50
C VAL A 6 2.96 -6.39 4.81
N LEU A 7 1.65 -6.18 4.70
CA LEU A 7 1.04 -4.88 4.40
C LEU A 7 0.29 -4.43 5.66
N ASP A 8 0.71 -3.31 6.24
CA ASP A 8 0.18 -2.76 7.48
C ASP A 8 -0.51 -1.42 7.23
N LEU A 9 -1.74 -1.29 7.74
CA LEU A 9 -2.54 -0.06 7.68
C LEU A 9 -2.36 0.81 8.94
N SER A 10 -1.53 0.38 9.89
CA SER A 10 -1.40 1.00 11.21
C SER A 10 -2.77 1.26 11.86
N PRO A 11 -3.59 0.22 12.09
CA PRO A 11 -4.96 0.39 12.55
C PRO A 11 -5.01 1.00 13.95
N ILE A 12 -5.81 2.04 14.12
CA ILE A 12 -6.17 2.60 15.42
C ILE A 12 -7.40 1.84 15.91
N VAL A 13 -7.21 1.00 16.93
CA VAL A 13 -8.29 0.24 17.56
C VAL A 13 -9.15 1.11 18.48
N GLU A 14 -10.40 0.71 18.69
CA GLU A 14 -11.26 1.33 19.70
C GLU A 14 -10.61 1.28 21.10
N GLY A 15 -10.80 2.35 21.89
CA GLY A 15 -10.11 2.51 23.17
C GLY A 15 -8.62 2.86 23.09
N SER A 16 -8.04 2.98 21.89
CA SER A 16 -6.61 3.30 21.70
C SER A 16 -6.39 4.63 20.94
N ASN A 17 -5.16 4.90 20.51
CA ASN A 17 -4.76 6.13 19.82
C ASN A 17 -3.65 5.88 18.79
N ALA A 18 -3.33 6.91 17.98
CA ALA A 18 -2.33 6.83 16.93
C ALA A 18 -0.92 6.49 17.44
N SER A 19 -0.52 7.00 18.61
CA SER A 19 0.80 6.70 19.20
C SER A 19 0.97 5.20 19.46
N GLN A 20 -0.04 4.58 20.09
CA GLN A 20 -0.02 3.14 20.33
C GLN A 20 -0.07 2.34 19.03
N SER A 21 -0.86 2.78 18.03
CA SER A 21 -0.91 2.13 16.72
C SER A 21 0.46 2.11 16.03
N LEU A 22 1.16 3.25 16.01
CA LEU A 22 2.49 3.36 15.40
C LEU A 22 3.55 2.53 16.15
N ALA A 23 3.46 2.49 17.49
CA ALA A 23 4.29 1.59 18.31
C ALA A 23 4.03 0.11 17.99
N ASN A 24 2.77 -0.27 17.77
CA ASN A 24 2.38 -1.62 17.36
C ASN A 24 2.92 -1.95 15.96
N SER A 25 2.87 -1.03 15.00
CA SER A 25 3.46 -1.21 13.66
C SER A 25 4.96 -1.50 13.74
N LEU A 26 5.72 -0.77 14.57
CA LEU A 26 7.13 -1.06 14.77
C LEU A 26 7.37 -2.42 15.45
N ALA A 27 6.56 -2.76 16.47
CA ALA A 27 6.66 -4.05 17.14
C ALA A 27 6.39 -5.21 16.18
N LEU A 28 5.37 -5.08 15.32
CA LEU A 28 5.01 -6.06 14.30
C LEU A 28 6.12 -6.18 13.23
N ALA A 29 6.69 -5.06 12.77
CA ALA A 29 7.78 -5.09 11.81
C ALA A 29 9.02 -5.82 12.35
N ARG A 30 9.40 -5.56 13.61
CA ARG A 30 10.47 -6.30 14.28
C ARG A 30 10.16 -7.79 14.41
N HIS A 31 8.90 -8.14 14.67
CA HIS A 31 8.49 -9.53 14.76
C HIS A 31 8.54 -10.23 13.40
N ALA A 32 7.99 -9.62 12.36
CA ALA A 32 8.05 -10.10 10.99
C ALA A 32 9.50 -10.29 10.51
N GLU A 33 10.40 -9.37 10.85
CA GLU A 33 11.83 -9.49 10.57
C GLU A 33 12.44 -10.73 11.23
N ARG A 34 12.16 -10.99 12.52
CA ARG A 34 12.66 -12.20 13.22
C ARG A 34 12.14 -13.50 12.60
N LEU A 35 10.96 -13.47 11.99
CA LEU A 35 10.36 -14.61 11.29
C LEU A 35 10.84 -14.75 9.84
N GLY A 36 11.67 -13.83 9.34
CA GLY A 36 12.23 -13.90 7.98
C GLY A 36 11.30 -13.40 6.87
N TYR A 37 10.32 -12.56 7.19
CA TYR A 37 9.50 -11.90 6.18
C TYR A 37 10.38 -11.02 5.27
N ARG A 38 10.04 -10.98 3.98
CA ARG A 38 10.82 -10.29 2.94
C ARG A 38 10.75 -8.78 3.04
N ARG A 39 9.55 -8.24 3.33
CA ARG A 39 9.25 -6.80 3.37
C ARG A 39 8.10 -6.48 4.33
N TYR A 40 8.08 -5.23 4.75
CA TYR A 40 7.04 -4.61 5.56
C TYR A 40 6.59 -3.30 4.92
N TRP A 41 5.37 -3.27 4.40
CA TRP A 41 4.83 -2.11 3.71
C TRP A 41 3.77 -1.41 4.54
N LEU A 42 3.74 -0.08 4.44
CA LEU A 42 2.73 0.77 5.06
C LEU A 42 1.81 1.34 3.98
N ALA A 43 0.50 1.29 4.24
CA ALA A 43 -0.51 1.84 3.35
C ALA A 43 -0.76 3.33 3.63
N GLU A 44 -1.05 4.10 2.57
CA GLU A 44 -1.46 5.50 2.69
C GLU A 44 -2.98 5.63 2.67
N HIS A 45 -3.57 6.22 3.72
CA HIS A 45 -4.96 6.66 3.73
C HIS A 45 -5.10 7.99 4.45
N HIS A 46 -5.99 8.85 3.97
CA HIS A 46 -6.23 10.18 4.53
C HIS A 46 -7.64 10.29 5.07
N ASN A 47 -7.83 11.15 6.07
CA ASN A 47 -9.11 11.41 6.71
C ASN A 47 -9.87 10.12 7.13
N MET A 48 -9.13 9.07 7.50
CA MET A 48 -9.67 7.81 8.01
C MET A 48 -9.33 7.67 9.49
N PRO A 49 -10.28 7.87 10.42
CA PRO A 49 -10.02 7.88 11.87
C PRO A 49 -9.38 6.60 12.43
N GLY A 50 -9.51 5.49 11.71
CA GLY A 50 -8.98 4.18 12.08
C GLY A 50 -7.58 3.86 11.55
N ILE A 51 -6.90 4.78 10.86
CA ILE A 51 -5.60 4.51 10.21
C ILE A 51 -4.59 5.60 10.63
N ALA A 52 -3.44 5.19 11.17
CA ALA A 52 -2.42 6.12 11.69
C ALA A 52 -1.32 6.48 10.68
N SER A 53 -1.30 5.88 9.49
CA SER A 53 -0.17 5.92 8.55
C SER A 53 -0.29 6.99 7.44
N ALA A 54 -1.10 8.03 7.61
CA ALA A 54 -1.32 9.07 6.58
C ALA A 54 -0.03 9.80 6.14
N ALA A 55 0.89 10.07 7.08
CA ALA A 55 2.22 10.61 6.80
C ALA A 55 3.20 9.49 6.45
N THR A 56 2.92 8.75 5.37
CA THR A 56 3.51 7.45 5.06
C THR A 56 5.03 7.42 5.13
N SER A 57 5.73 8.39 4.55
CA SER A 57 7.20 8.47 4.55
C SER A 57 7.79 8.62 5.96
N VAL A 58 7.13 9.36 6.85
CA VAL A 58 7.54 9.50 8.26
C VAL A 58 7.41 8.17 8.99
N VAL A 59 6.31 7.44 8.77
CA VAL A 59 6.11 6.14 9.41
C VAL A 59 7.07 5.09 8.86
N ILE A 60 7.37 5.13 7.56
CA ILE A 60 8.42 4.28 6.96
C ILE A 60 9.77 4.55 7.63
N ALA A 61 10.18 5.81 7.81
CA ALA A 61 11.43 6.14 8.50
C ALA A 61 11.47 5.58 9.93
N HIS A 62 10.36 5.70 10.68
CA HIS A 62 10.23 5.14 12.02
C HIS A 62 10.43 3.62 12.05
N VAL A 63 9.76 2.88 11.15
CA VAL A 63 9.86 1.42 11.08
C VAL A 63 11.23 0.97 10.56
N ALA A 64 11.77 1.63 9.54
CA ALA A 64 13.07 1.32 8.96
C ALA A 64 14.22 1.55 9.96
N GLY A 65 14.18 2.64 10.74
CA GLY A 65 15.13 2.90 11.82
C GLY A 65 15.01 1.93 13.00
N GLY A 66 13.84 1.30 13.18
CA GLY A 66 13.60 0.32 14.24
C GLY A 66 13.85 -1.15 13.84
N THR A 67 14.24 -1.42 12.60
CA THR A 67 14.51 -2.76 12.04
C THR A 67 15.88 -2.79 11.36
N ARG A 68 16.43 -3.97 11.03
CA ARG A 68 17.82 -4.11 10.55
C ARG A 68 17.97 -4.61 9.11
N THR A 69 17.19 -5.60 8.72
CA THR A 69 17.37 -6.38 7.49
C THR A 69 16.11 -6.44 6.63
N ILE A 70 14.91 -6.39 7.22
CA ILE A 70 13.66 -6.42 6.45
C ILE A 70 13.59 -5.19 5.54
N ARG A 71 13.07 -5.35 4.32
CA ARG A 71 12.75 -4.20 3.46
C ARG A 71 11.55 -3.46 4.04
N VAL A 72 11.55 -2.13 3.97
CA VAL A 72 10.45 -1.30 4.47
C VAL A 72 10.04 -0.35 3.35
N GLY A 73 8.74 -0.09 3.20
CA GLY A 73 8.32 0.77 2.11
C GLY A 73 6.85 1.11 2.11
N ALA A 74 6.41 1.72 1.01
CA ALA A 74 5.01 2.03 0.81
C ALA A 74 4.32 0.88 0.06
N GLY A 75 3.13 0.51 0.53
CA GLY A 75 2.21 -0.38 -0.17
C GLY A 75 0.81 0.22 -0.33
N GLY A 76 0.64 1.45 -0.83
CA GLY A 76 1.56 2.29 -1.60
C GLY A 76 1.32 3.77 -1.35
N ILE A 77 2.17 4.63 -1.92
CA ILE A 77 1.92 6.06 -2.04
C ILE A 77 0.79 6.27 -3.04
N MET A 78 -0.24 7.00 -2.65
CA MET A 78 -1.33 7.37 -3.56
C MET A 78 -0.85 8.54 -4.42
N LEU A 79 0.00 8.24 -5.41
CA LEU A 79 0.78 9.22 -6.17
C LEU A 79 -0.04 10.41 -6.69
N PRO A 80 -1.30 10.23 -7.14
CA PRO A 80 -2.10 11.38 -7.58
C PRO A 80 -2.40 12.44 -6.52
N ASN A 81 -2.13 12.18 -5.24
CA ASN A 81 -2.23 13.16 -4.15
C ASN A 81 -0.95 13.97 -3.94
N HIS A 82 0.15 13.63 -4.62
CA HIS A 82 1.48 14.17 -4.34
C HIS A 82 2.14 14.73 -5.60
N SER A 83 3.14 15.60 -5.41
CA SER A 83 4.07 15.94 -6.49
C SER A 83 5.10 14.81 -6.65
N PRO A 84 5.36 14.30 -7.88
CA PRO A 84 6.41 13.32 -8.15
C PRO A 84 7.77 13.73 -7.59
N LEU A 85 8.16 15.01 -7.73
CA LEU A 85 9.42 15.53 -7.17
C LEU A 85 9.53 15.32 -5.66
N VAL A 86 8.47 15.65 -4.91
CA VAL A 86 8.45 15.50 -3.45
C VAL A 86 8.54 14.03 -3.05
N ILE A 87 7.89 13.12 -3.80
CA ILE A 87 8.00 11.68 -3.54
C ILE A 87 9.42 11.17 -3.84
N ALA A 88 10.04 11.65 -4.92
CA ALA A 88 11.43 11.33 -5.22
C ALA A 88 12.36 11.77 -4.09
N GLU A 89 12.16 12.98 -3.56
CA GLU A 89 12.95 13.52 -2.45
C GLU A 89 12.77 12.73 -1.15
N GLN A 90 11.53 12.40 -0.81
CA GLN A 90 11.22 11.61 0.38
C GLN A 90 11.83 10.20 0.31
N PHE A 91 11.64 9.51 -0.80
CA PHE A 91 12.13 8.12 -0.95
C PHE A 91 13.63 8.05 -1.22
N GLY A 92 14.20 9.06 -1.88
CA GLY A 92 15.65 9.24 -1.96
C GLY A 92 16.26 9.44 -0.58
N THR A 93 15.67 10.32 0.24
CA THR A 93 16.09 10.51 1.64
C THR A 93 15.98 9.23 2.46
N LEU A 94 14.84 8.52 2.35
CA LEU A 94 14.65 7.23 3.04
C LEU A 94 15.72 6.20 2.62
N ASN A 95 16.06 6.12 1.33
CA ASN A 95 17.07 5.19 0.86
C ASN A 95 18.48 5.61 1.30
N ALA A 96 18.79 6.91 1.31
CA ALA A 96 20.05 7.41 1.86
C ALA A 96 20.21 7.08 3.36
N LEU A 97 19.13 7.16 4.14
CA LEU A 97 19.11 6.76 5.57
C LEU A 97 19.17 5.24 5.75
N HIS A 98 18.59 4.48 4.83
CA HIS A 98 18.44 3.03 4.91
C HIS A 98 18.81 2.33 3.58
N PRO A 99 20.11 2.35 3.18
CA PRO A 99 20.53 1.96 1.84
C PRO A 99 20.09 0.56 1.45
N GLY A 100 19.44 0.46 0.28
CA GLY A 100 19.04 -0.81 -0.31
C GLY A 100 17.88 -1.51 0.40
N ARG A 101 17.22 -0.86 1.37
CA ARG A 101 16.09 -1.45 2.13
C ARG A 101 14.73 -0.84 1.81
N ILE A 102 14.67 0.24 1.02
CA ILE A 102 13.43 0.98 0.78
C ILE A 102 12.70 0.49 -0.47
N ASP A 103 11.39 0.26 -0.36
CA ASP A 103 10.48 -0.02 -1.47
C ASP A 103 9.51 1.14 -1.71
N LEU A 104 9.25 1.50 -2.97
CA LEU A 104 8.29 2.52 -3.34
C LEU A 104 7.13 1.91 -4.15
N GLY A 105 6.07 1.50 -3.47
CA GLY A 105 4.80 1.15 -4.10
C GLY A 105 3.98 2.37 -4.46
N LEU A 106 3.42 2.39 -5.66
CA LEU A 106 2.61 3.49 -6.21
C LEU A 106 1.21 3.00 -6.54
N GLY A 107 0.20 3.70 -6.01
CA GLY A 107 -1.21 3.44 -6.28
C GLY A 107 -1.88 4.60 -7.02
N ARG A 108 -2.83 4.25 -7.91
CA ARG A 108 -3.64 5.22 -8.67
C ARG A 108 -4.85 5.74 -7.90
N ALA A 109 -5.38 4.94 -6.98
CA ALA A 109 -6.55 5.32 -6.19
C ALA A 109 -6.22 6.53 -5.29
N PRO A 110 -7.20 7.34 -4.87
CA PRO A 110 -6.95 8.47 -3.98
C PRO A 110 -6.66 8.05 -2.53
N GLY A 111 -6.96 6.82 -2.11
CA GLY A 111 -6.82 6.37 -0.72
C GLY A 111 -7.72 7.10 0.29
N THR A 112 -8.72 7.84 -0.19
CA THR A 112 -9.64 8.65 0.61
C THR A 112 -10.89 9.02 -0.19
N ASP A 113 -11.88 9.67 0.44
CA ASP A 113 -13.03 10.28 -0.25
C ASP A 113 -12.65 11.47 -1.14
N MET A 114 -13.52 11.85 -2.07
CA MET A 114 -13.26 12.92 -3.03
C MET A 114 -13.11 14.30 -2.39
N GLY A 115 -13.77 14.58 -1.26
CA GLY A 115 -13.62 15.85 -0.55
C GLY A 115 -12.21 16.00 0.01
N THR A 116 -11.72 14.96 0.67
CA THR A 116 -10.34 14.91 1.17
C THR A 116 -9.33 14.90 0.03
N ALA A 117 -9.56 14.14 -1.05
CA ALA A 117 -8.68 14.14 -2.22
C ALA A 117 -8.53 15.54 -2.84
N ARG A 118 -9.59 16.35 -2.83
CA ARG A 118 -9.54 17.76 -3.26
C ARG A 118 -8.72 18.62 -2.29
N ALA A 119 -8.78 18.36 -0.99
CA ALA A 119 -7.99 19.07 0.01
C ALA A 119 -6.49 18.74 -0.06
N LEU A 120 -6.14 17.51 -0.48
CA LEU A 120 -4.74 17.07 -0.63
C LEU A 120 -4.08 17.60 -1.91
N ARG A 121 -4.85 17.87 -2.97
CA ARG A 121 -4.33 18.10 -4.32
C ARG A 121 -4.07 19.56 -4.68
N ARG A 122 -3.06 19.73 -5.54
CA ARG A 122 -2.67 20.98 -6.24
C ARG A 122 -3.34 21.15 -7.62
N ASN A 123 -3.94 20.11 -8.22
CA ASN A 123 -4.53 20.22 -9.56
C ASN A 123 -5.77 19.33 -9.74
N LEU A 124 -6.96 19.95 -9.78
CA LEU A 124 -8.25 19.27 -9.94
C LEU A 124 -8.47 18.69 -11.34
N GLU A 125 -7.78 19.25 -12.35
CA GLU A 125 -7.95 18.88 -13.76
C GLU A 125 -7.14 17.65 -14.20
N ALA A 126 -6.02 17.35 -13.52
CA ALA A 126 -5.11 16.25 -13.91
C ALA A 126 -5.50 14.88 -13.32
N GLY A 127 -6.33 14.86 -12.26
CA GLY A 127 -7.07 13.67 -11.82
C GLY A 127 -6.26 12.38 -11.62
N ALA A 128 -6.90 11.23 -11.79
CA ALA A 128 -6.26 9.91 -11.77
C ALA A 128 -5.68 9.52 -13.15
N ASP A 129 -5.93 10.35 -14.16
CA ASP A 129 -5.57 10.09 -15.55
C ASP A 129 -4.12 10.48 -15.86
N SER A 130 -3.51 11.35 -15.04
CA SER A 130 -2.07 11.68 -15.08
C SER A 130 -1.16 10.59 -14.50
N PHE A 131 -1.71 9.57 -13.85
CA PHE A 131 -0.92 8.61 -13.07
C PHE A 131 0.23 7.96 -13.86
N PRO A 132 0.09 7.51 -15.12
CA PRO A 132 1.22 7.00 -15.90
C PRO A 132 2.33 8.02 -16.11
N GLN A 133 1.96 9.27 -16.41
CA GLN A 133 2.90 10.36 -16.64
C GLN A 133 3.62 10.69 -15.33
N ASP A 134 2.90 10.74 -14.21
CA ASP A 134 3.47 10.98 -12.88
C ASP A 134 4.46 9.87 -12.49
N VAL A 135 4.18 8.61 -12.83
CA VAL A 135 5.10 7.47 -12.61
C VAL A 135 6.37 7.64 -13.44
N VAL A 136 6.24 8.00 -14.72
CA VAL A 136 7.40 8.20 -15.61
C VAL A 136 8.24 9.41 -15.17
N GLU A 137 7.59 10.51 -14.78
CA GLU A 137 8.24 11.69 -14.22
C GLU A 137 9.02 11.34 -12.94
N LEU A 138 8.40 10.60 -12.02
CA LEU A 138 9.03 10.11 -10.80
C LEU A 138 10.25 9.22 -11.08
N MET A 139 10.13 8.27 -12.03
CA MET A 139 11.26 7.44 -12.47
C MET A 139 12.41 8.28 -13.03
N GLY A 140 12.09 9.36 -13.74
CA GLY A 140 13.05 10.34 -14.25
C GLY A 140 13.82 11.04 -13.13
N TYR A 141 13.15 11.43 -12.04
CA TYR A 141 13.80 12.08 -10.89
C TYR A 141 14.80 11.20 -10.15
N PHE A 142 14.70 9.86 -10.25
CA PHE A 142 15.70 8.94 -9.71
C PHE A 142 16.91 8.72 -10.63
N GLN A 143 16.87 9.19 -11.88
CA GLN A 143 18.05 9.12 -12.74
C GLN A 143 19.12 10.11 -12.29
N ALA A 144 20.37 9.92 -12.73
CA ALA A 144 21.42 10.92 -12.55
C ALA A 144 21.02 12.21 -13.28
N ALA A 145 21.16 13.36 -12.62
CA ALA A 145 20.87 14.63 -13.28
C ALA A 145 21.81 14.91 -14.45
N GLU A 146 21.26 15.50 -15.50
CA GLU A 146 22.01 15.95 -16.66
C GLU A 146 22.68 17.31 -16.38
N ASP A 147 23.78 17.60 -17.10
CA ASP A 147 24.47 18.88 -17.00
C ASP A 147 23.52 20.04 -17.35
N GLY A 148 23.40 21.00 -16.43
CA GLY A 148 22.50 22.15 -16.60
C GLY A 148 21.03 21.88 -16.28
N GLN A 149 20.67 20.69 -15.78
CA GLN A 149 19.31 20.37 -15.34
C GLN A 149 18.89 21.28 -14.17
N ARG A 150 17.81 22.04 -14.37
CA ARG A 150 17.35 23.05 -13.42
C ARG A 150 16.60 22.49 -12.21
N ILE A 151 15.81 21.42 -12.42
CA ILE A 151 14.97 20.81 -11.38
C ILE A 151 15.51 19.41 -11.12
N ARG A 152 15.90 19.15 -9.87
CA ARG A 152 16.58 17.92 -9.43
C ARG A 152 15.94 17.48 -8.12
N ALA A 153 15.77 16.17 -7.93
CA ALA A 153 15.36 15.62 -6.64
C ALA A 153 16.61 15.44 -5.78
N VAL A 154 16.73 16.20 -4.69
CA VAL A 154 17.90 16.13 -3.81
C VAL A 154 17.44 16.02 -2.35
N PRO A 155 17.63 14.87 -1.67
CA PRO A 155 18.19 13.60 -2.16
C PRO A 155 17.21 12.82 -3.05
N GLY A 156 17.66 12.19 -4.12
CA GLY A 156 16.78 11.33 -4.95
C GLY A 156 17.36 11.02 -6.31
N GLU A 157 18.01 12.00 -6.94
CA GLU A 157 18.78 11.77 -8.16
C GLU A 157 19.86 10.71 -7.93
N GLY A 158 19.97 9.77 -8.86
CA GLY A 158 20.93 8.66 -8.79
C GLY A 158 20.64 7.59 -7.74
N GLU A 159 19.61 7.76 -6.89
CA GLU A 159 19.22 6.76 -5.90
C GLU A 159 18.53 5.56 -6.58
N GLN A 160 18.86 4.35 -6.12
CA GLN A 160 18.24 3.12 -6.62
C GLN A 160 17.09 2.69 -5.71
N VAL A 161 15.94 3.35 -5.87
CA VAL A 161 14.70 2.98 -5.16
C VAL A 161 13.82 2.11 -6.06
N PRO A 162 13.60 0.82 -5.76
CA PRO A 162 12.75 -0.04 -6.57
C PRO A 162 11.29 0.43 -6.53
N ILE A 163 10.74 0.70 -7.71
CA ILE A 163 9.34 1.11 -7.87
C ILE A 163 8.46 -0.10 -8.09
N TRP A 164 7.29 -0.10 -7.46
CA TRP A 164 6.23 -1.09 -7.60
C TRP A 164 4.94 -0.41 -8.04
N ILE A 165 4.20 -1.05 -8.94
CA ILE A 165 2.85 -0.62 -9.26
C ILE A 165 1.87 -1.45 -8.43
N LEU A 166 1.00 -0.77 -7.69
CA LEU A 166 -0.11 -1.37 -6.98
C LEU A 166 -1.39 -1.18 -7.78
N GLY A 167 -2.21 -2.23 -7.85
CA GLY A 167 -3.47 -2.16 -8.55
C GLY A 167 -4.55 -3.08 -7.97
N SER A 168 -5.78 -2.66 -8.18
CA SER A 168 -7.00 -3.44 -7.96
C SER A 168 -7.86 -3.45 -9.23
N SER A 169 -7.24 -3.19 -10.39
CA SER A 169 -7.88 -3.16 -11.70
C SER A 169 -6.88 -3.49 -12.81
N LEU A 170 -7.41 -3.82 -13.99
CA LEU A 170 -6.62 -4.15 -15.19
C LEU A 170 -5.66 -3.03 -15.62
N TYR A 171 -6.00 -1.77 -15.33
CA TYR A 171 -5.17 -0.61 -15.67
C TYR A 171 -3.77 -0.68 -15.04
N GLY A 172 -3.70 -1.01 -13.74
CA GLY A 172 -2.41 -1.11 -13.05
C GLY A 172 -1.56 -2.25 -13.61
N ALA A 173 -2.19 -3.36 -14.00
CA ALA A 173 -1.51 -4.49 -14.64
C ALA A 173 -0.89 -4.10 -15.98
N GLN A 174 -1.63 -3.35 -16.81
CA GLN A 174 -1.14 -2.86 -18.11
C GLN A 174 0.05 -1.92 -17.94
N LEU A 175 -0.05 -0.93 -17.03
CA LEU A 175 1.03 0.02 -16.79
C LEU A 175 2.30 -0.68 -16.26
N ALA A 176 2.14 -1.57 -15.28
CA ALA A 176 3.26 -2.33 -14.73
C ALA A 176 3.96 -3.18 -15.79
N ALA A 177 3.18 -3.80 -16.69
CA ALA A 177 3.69 -4.60 -17.78
C ALA A 177 4.46 -3.76 -18.81
N MET A 178 3.88 -2.63 -19.23
CA MET A 178 4.50 -1.72 -20.22
C MET A 178 5.82 -1.10 -19.72
N LEU A 179 5.90 -0.76 -18.43
CA LEU A 179 7.11 -0.18 -17.83
C LEU A 179 8.10 -1.25 -17.32
N GLY A 180 7.75 -2.53 -17.41
CA GLY A 180 8.58 -3.63 -16.89
C GLY A 180 8.81 -3.56 -15.38
N LEU A 181 7.80 -3.10 -14.63
CA LEU A 181 7.84 -2.94 -13.18
C LEU A 181 7.20 -4.14 -12.47
N PRO A 182 7.59 -4.42 -11.22
CA PRO A 182 6.90 -5.41 -10.40
C PRO A 182 5.49 -4.94 -10.06
N TYR A 183 4.56 -5.90 -10.01
CA TYR A 183 3.13 -5.63 -9.82
C TYR A 183 2.62 -6.24 -8.51
N ALA A 184 1.96 -5.43 -7.69
CA ALA A 184 1.30 -5.90 -6.47
C ALA A 184 -0.23 -5.74 -6.62
N PHE A 185 -0.95 -6.86 -6.64
CA PHE A 185 -2.40 -6.88 -6.81
C PHE A 185 -3.12 -6.92 -5.46
N ALA A 186 -4.08 -6.02 -5.26
CA ALA A 186 -4.87 -5.92 -4.03
C ALA A 186 -6.07 -6.89 -4.03
N SER A 187 -5.82 -8.20 -4.05
CA SER A 187 -6.87 -9.24 -4.06
C SER A 187 -7.76 -9.21 -2.83
N HIS A 188 -7.26 -8.72 -1.70
CA HIS A 188 -8.01 -8.48 -0.47
C HIS A 188 -9.13 -7.42 -0.58
N PHE A 189 -9.20 -6.71 -1.71
CA PHE A 189 -10.27 -5.75 -2.04
C PHE A 189 -11.03 -6.10 -3.33
N ALA A 190 -10.36 -6.70 -4.31
CA ALA A 190 -10.92 -6.99 -5.63
C ALA A 190 -10.57 -8.43 -6.08
N PRO A 191 -10.99 -9.47 -5.34
CA PRO A 191 -10.55 -10.84 -5.60
C PRO A 191 -10.98 -11.34 -6.99
N ALA A 192 -12.15 -10.92 -7.48
CA ALA A 192 -12.70 -11.34 -8.77
C ALA A 192 -11.87 -10.91 -9.99
N GLU A 193 -11.06 -9.86 -9.88
CA GLU A 193 -10.25 -9.33 -10.99
C GLU A 193 -8.82 -9.91 -11.01
N LEU A 194 -8.46 -10.73 -10.03
CA LEU A 194 -7.09 -11.21 -9.82
C LEU A 194 -6.53 -11.95 -11.04
N ASP A 195 -7.19 -13.00 -11.50
CA ASP A 195 -6.66 -13.86 -12.56
C ASP A 195 -6.51 -13.10 -13.88
N HIS A 196 -7.50 -12.27 -14.22
CA HIS A 196 -7.46 -11.44 -15.43
C HIS A 196 -6.34 -10.38 -15.35
N ALA A 197 -6.15 -9.72 -14.20
CA ALA A 197 -5.06 -8.77 -14.02
C ALA A 197 -3.69 -9.45 -14.14
N LEU A 198 -3.52 -10.66 -13.60
CA LEU A 198 -2.28 -11.42 -13.72
C LEU A 198 -2.00 -11.87 -15.15
N GLU A 199 -3.04 -12.32 -15.88
CA GLU A 199 -2.93 -12.70 -17.28
C GLU A 199 -2.47 -11.51 -18.13
N ILE A 200 -3.09 -10.35 -17.96
CA ILE A 200 -2.70 -9.11 -18.66
C ILE A 200 -1.26 -8.72 -18.32
N TYR A 201 -0.90 -8.71 -17.03
CA TYR A 201 0.45 -8.33 -16.61
C TYR A 201 1.50 -9.23 -17.24
N ARG A 202 1.30 -10.55 -17.18
CA ARG A 202 2.27 -11.53 -17.67
C ARG A 202 2.36 -11.56 -19.20
N SER A 203 1.23 -11.48 -19.90
CA SER A 203 1.18 -11.54 -21.37
C SER A 203 1.74 -10.30 -22.05
N ARG A 204 1.69 -9.14 -21.38
CA ARG A 204 2.13 -7.86 -21.94
C ARG A 204 3.45 -7.35 -21.38
N PHE A 205 4.09 -8.10 -20.47
CA PHE A 205 5.29 -7.65 -19.77
C PHE A 205 6.44 -7.38 -20.74
N GLN A 206 7.05 -6.20 -20.60
CA GLN A 206 8.26 -5.82 -21.31
C GLN A 206 9.42 -5.75 -20.29
N PRO A 207 10.53 -6.46 -20.50
CA PRO A 207 11.70 -6.34 -19.63
C PRO A 207 12.19 -4.88 -19.49
N SER A 208 12.68 -4.53 -18.31
CA SER A 208 13.24 -3.21 -18.00
C SER A 208 14.57 -3.34 -17.28
N LYS A 209 15.23 -2.21 -16.98
CA LYS A 209 16.44 -2.19 -16.14
C LYS A 209 16.22 -2.82 -14.74
N GLN A 210 14.97 -2.84 -14.25
CA GLN A 210 14.66 -3.37 -12.92
C GLN A 210 14.32 -4.87 -12.95
N LEU A 211 13.73 -5.39 -14.05
CA LEU A 211 13.25 -6.76 -14.13
C LEU A 211 13.39 -7.36 -15.53
N ASP A 212 13.99 -8.55 -15.61
CA ASP A 212 14.09 -9.34 -16.84
C ASP A 212 12.83 -10.18 -17.12
N LYS A 213 11.99 -10.42 -16.10
CA LYS A 213 10.79 -11.26 -16.17
C LYS A 213 9.69 -10.75 -15.25
N PRO A 214 8.41 -11.08 -15.53
CA PRO A 214 7.29 -10.65 -14.69
C PRO A 214 7.49 -11.06 -13.23
N TYR A 215 7.23 -10.12 -12.30
CA TYR A 215 7.28 -10.39 -10.87
C TYR A 215 6.04 -9.81 -10.17
N VAL A 216 5.28 -10.70 -9.52
CA VAL A 216 3.99 -10.36 -8.91
C VAL A 216 3.97 -10.62 -7.42
N MET A 217 3.18 -9.81 -6.70
CA MET A 217 2.82 -10.03 -5.30
C MET A 217 1.31 -9.90 -5.12
N LEU A 218 0.71 -10.75 -4.28
CA LEU A 218 -0.72 -10.72 -3.98
C LEU A 218 -0.94 -10.21 -2.56
N GLY A 219 -1.78 -9.20 -2.39
CA GLY A 219 -2.22 -8.73 -1.08
C GLY A 219 -3.45 -9.52 -0.63
N LEU A 220 -3.32 -10.28 0.45
CA LEU A 220 -4.37 -11.16 0.99
C LEU A 220 -4.66 -10.79 2.44
N ASN A 221 -5.93 -10.88 2.84
CA ASN A 221 -6.29 -10.82 4.26
C ASN A 221 -6.02 -12.19 4.89
N VAL A 222 -5.32 -12.23 6.02
CA VAL A 222 -5.03 -13.47 6.74
C VAL A 222 -5.36 -13.27 8.21
N PHE A 223 -6.24 -14.13 8.73
CA PHE A 223 -6.60 -14.20 10.15
C PHE A 223 -6.21 -15.59 10.64
N ALA A 224 -5.25 -15.66 11.54
CA ALA A 224 -4.74 -16.90 12.08
C ALA A 224 -4.84 -16.89 13.60
N ALA A 225 -5.28 -18.01 14.16
CA ALA A 225 -5.42 -18.25 15.58
C ALA A 225 -5.22 -19.76 15.85
N PRO A 226 -5.06 -20.19 17.12
CA PRO A 226 -5.01 -21.60 17.49
C PRO A 226 -6.20 -22.45 17.01
N SER A 227 -7.35 -21.83 16.70
CA SER A 227 -8.52 -22.52 16.14
C SER A 227 -9.23 -21.69 15.07
N ASP A 228 -9.92 -22.37 14.14
CA ASP A 228 -10.76 -21.72 13.13
C ASP A 228 -11.87 -20.86 13.75
N ALA A 229 -12.43 -21.29 14.89
CA ALA A 229 -13.46 -20.54 15.60
C ALA A 229 -12.91 -19.18 16.09
N GLU A 230 -11.72 -19.18 16.67
CA GLU A 230 -11.05 -17.96 17.12
C GLU A 230 -10.61 -17.08 15.94
N ALA A 231 -10.11 -17.68 14.86
CA ALA A 231 -9.75 -16.92 13.66
C ALA A 231 -10.97 -16.22 13.03
N ARG A 232 -12.12 -16.90 12.98
CA ARG A 232 -13.40 -16.32 12.53
C ARG A 232 -13.88 -15.22 13.47
N LEU A 233 -13.72 -15.39 14.78
CA LEU A 233 -14.03 -14.33 15.74
C LEU A 233 -13.17 -13.09 15.47
N LEU A 234 -11.84 -13.22 15.38
CA LEU A 234 -10.92 -12.11 15.10
C LEU A 234 -11.23 -11.41 13.77
N PHE A 235 -11.64 -12.17 12.75
CA PHE A 235 -12.01 -11.63 11.45
C PHE A 235 -13.19 -10.65 11.51
N THR A 236 -14.10 -10.81 12.47
CA THR A 236 -15.27 -9.94 12.62
C THR A 236 -14.90 -8.46 12.85
N SER A 237 -13.71 -8.14 13.39
CA SER A 237 -13.24 -6.75 13.49
C SER A 237 -13.09 -6.10 12.11
N LEU A 238 -12.49 -6.81 11.14
CA LEU A 238 -12.34 -6.30 9.77
C LEU A 238 -13.70 -6.23 9.07
N GLN A 239 -14.57 -7.22 9.25
CA GLN A 239 -15.90 -7.22 8.67
C GLN A 239 -16.71 -6.00 9.15
N GLN A 240 -16.69 -5.72 10.46
CA GLN A 240 -17.31 -4.53 11.03
C GLN A 240 -16.74 -3.24 10.44
N ALA A 241 -15.41 -3.10 10.39
CA ALA A 241 -14.77 -1.92 9.81
C ALA A 241 -15.13 -1.72 8.33
N PHE A 242 -15.23 -2.82 7.56
CA PHE A 242 -15.60 -2.78 6.16
C PHE A 242 -17.06 -2.35 5.96
N VAL A 243 -18.00 -2.92 6.73
CA VAL A 243 -19.42 -2.51 6.71
C VAL A 243 -19.57 -1.04 7.11
N ASN A 244 -18.86 -0.61 8.15
CA ASN A 244 -18.85 0.78 8.60
C ASN A 244 -18.36 1.73 7.51
N LEU A 245 -17.25 1.39 6.83
CA LEU A 245 -16.72 2.17 5.72
C LEU A 245 -17.74 2.28 4.57
N ARG A 246 -18.35 1.17 4.16
CA ARG A 246 -19.31 1.12 3.05
C ARG A 246 -20.65 1.78 3.36
N THR A 247 -21.00 1.86 4.64
CA THR A 247 -22.21 2.57 5.13
C THR A 247 -21.93 4.03 5.51
N GLY A 248 -20.75 4.58 5.18
CA GLY A 248 -20.43 5.99 5.38
C GLY A 248 -20.12 6.38 6.83
N ARG A 249 -19.76 5.41 7.67
CA ARG A 249 -19.44 5.59 9.10
C ARG A 249 -18.03 5.09 9.41
N PRO A 250 -16.97 5.52 8.69
CA PRO A 250 -15.62 5.07 8.97
C PRO A 250 -15.23 5.43 10.41
N GLY A 251 -14.52 4.53 11.08
CA GLY A 251 -14.16 4.67 12.49
C GLY A 251 -12.89 3.92 12.82
N ARG A 252 -12.61 3.84 14.13
CA ARG A 252 -11.54 2.99 14.67
C ARG A 252 -11.88 1.52 14.47
N LEU A 253 -10.86 0.65 14.49
CA LEU A 253 -11.07 -0.80 14.36
C LEU A 253 -11.81 -1.32 15.61
N PRO A 254 -13.04 -1.85 15.47
CA PRO A 254 -13.82 -2.33 16.61
C PRO A 254 -13.30 -3.68 17.12
N PRO A 255 -13.59 -4.04 18.38
CA PRO A 255 -13.26 -5.35 18.90
C PRO A 255 -14.03 -6.47 18.17
N PRO A 256 -13.54 -7.72 18.22
CA PRO A 256 -14.25 -8.88 17.69
C PRO A 256 -15.64 -9.06 18.33
N VAL A 257 -16.61 -9.50 17.54
CA VAL A 257 -18.00 -9.74 17.98
C VAL A 257 -18.40 -11.17 17.65
N GLU A 258 -18.80 -11.92 18.67
CA GLU A 258 -19.27 -13.29 18.50
C GLU A 258 -20.64 -13.31 17.78
N GLY A 259 -20.80 -14.21 16.81
CA GLY A 259 -22.05 -14.31 16.04
C GLY A 259 -22.30 -13.15 15.05
N TYR A 260 -21.33 -12.25 14.82
CA TYR A 260 -21.51 -11.08 13.95
C TYR A 260 -22.15 -11.42 12.59
N GLU A 261 -21.61 -12.41 11.89
CA GLU A 261 -22.13 -12.82 10.58
C GLU A 261 -23.58 -13.30 10.63
N ARG A 262 -24.02 -13.95 11.71
CA ARG A 262 -25.41 -14.44 11.84
C ARG A 262 -26.38 -13.27 11.84
N ASP A 263 -26.01 -12.23 12.57
CA ASP A 263 -26.86 -11.09 12.92
C ASP A 263 -26.82 -9.96 11.86
N LEU A 264 -25.95 -10.09 10.85
CA LEU A 264 -25.89 -9.19 9.70
C LEU A 264 -27.15 -9.29 8.82
N ASP A 265 -27.60 -8.13 8.35
CA ASP A 265 -28.63 -8.04 7.33
C ASP A 265 -28.14 -8.63 5.98
N PRO A 266 -29.06 -9.06 5.09
CA PRO A 266 -28.69 -9.70 3.83
C PRO A 266 -27.81 -8.85 2.90
N MET A 267 -27.95 -7.52 2.94
CA MET A 267 -27.16 -6.62 2.11
C MET A 267 -25.71 -6.57 2.60
N ALA A 268 -25.50 -6.46 3.91
CA ALA A 268 -24.16 -6.51 4.51
C ALA A 268 -23.47 -7.88 4.27
N LYS A 269 -24.21 -8.99 4.35
CA LYS A 269 -23.68 -10.33 4.02
C LYS A 269 -23.18 -10.43 2.58
N THR A 270 -23.98 -9.95 1.63
CA THR A 270 -23.62 -9.96 0.20
C THR A 270 -22.38 -9.11 -0.05
N MET A 271 -22.31 -7.94 0.58
CA MET A 271 -21.20 -7.02 0.47
C MET A 271 -19.88 -7.61 0.98
N LEU A 272 -19.91 -8.29 2.14
CA LEU A 272 -18.73 -8.98 2.67
C LEU A 272 -18.31 -10.15 1.79
N GLY A 273 -19.26 -10.97 1.32
CA GLY A 273 -18.97 -12.12 0.47
C GLY A 273 -18.32 -11.75 -0.88
N GLN A 274 -18.60 -10.56 -1.42
CA GLN A 274 -17.94 -10.09 -2.64
C GLN A 274 -16.54 -9.53 -2.41
N ALA A 275 -16.29 -8.93 -1.24
CA ALA A 275 -15.08 -8.15 -1.00
C ALA A 275 -14.00 -8.89 -0.19
N LEU A 276 -14.40 -9.83 0.68
CA LEU A 276 -13.53 -10.50 1.64
C LEU A 276 -13.59 -12.04 1.54
N SER A 277 -14.01 -12.58 0.39
CA SER A 277 -14.00 -14.02 0.11
C SER A 277 -12.64 -14.55 -0.32
#